data_AF-A0A0R1KFQ8-F1
#
_entry.id   AF-A0A0R1KFQ8-F1
#
_cell.length_a   1.000
_cell.length_b   1.000
_cell.length_c   1.000
_cell.angle_alpha   90.00
_cell.angle_beta   90.00
_cell.angle_gamma   90.00
#
_symmetry.space_group_name_H-M   'P 1'
#
loop_
_entity.id
_entity.type
_entity.pdbx_description
1 polymer ?
#
loop_
_entity_poly.entity_id
_entity_poly.type
_entity_poly.pdbx_seq_one_letter_code
_entity_poly.pdbx_strand_id
1 'polypeptide(L)'
;MIKLRYLRKNHFWFLTGFEVFALGILFLETDDFIGRPPDFITNIDAPQIAIALVLVGLYSMIASCGELKGSVRDIVVFLLLFIWSFYFIMFLIHDLAAPVMIPHFSTVFTFFIVIRILFEAFWSDAR
;
A
#
# COMPACT_ATOMS: atom_id res chain seq x y z
N MET A 1 -17.84 18.67 -3.41
CA MET A 1 -17.53 19.06 -4.81
C MET A 1 -16.04 18.82 -5.05
N ILE A 2 -15.68 17.73 -5.74
CA ILE A 2 -14.28 17.36 -6.01
C ILE A 2 -13.67 18.42 -6.92
N LYS A 3 -12.61 19.11 -6.46
CA LYS A 3 -11.90 20.10 -7.29
C LYS A 3 -10.72 19.41 -7.97
N LEU A 4 -10.78 19.28 -9.29
CA LEU A 4 -9.74 18.66 -10.14
C LEU A 4 -8.32 19.19 -9.89
N ARG A 5 -8.20 20.44 -9.44
CA ARG A 5 -6.94 21.09 -9.07
C ARG A 5 -6.17 20.34 -7.96
N TYR A 6 -6.88 19.78 -6.98
CA TYR A 6 -6.23 19.06 -5.87
C TYR A 6 -5.76 17.68 -6.31
N LEU A 7 -6.54 16.99 -7.15
CA LEU A 7 -6.12 15.72 -7.75
C LEU A 7 -4.83 15.87 -8.56
N ARG A 8 -4.65 16.98 -9.28
CA ARG A 8 -3.38 17.23 -9.99
C ARG A 8 -2.20 17.38 -9.03
N LYS A 9 -2.40 17.99 -7.86
CA LYS A 9 -1.34 18.16 -6.85
C LYS A 9 -1.06 16.85 -6.09
N ASN A 10 -2.12 16.11 -5.76
CA ASN A 10 -2.06 14.92 -4.92
C ASN A 10 -2.18 13.61 -5.70
N HIS A 11 -1.90 13.63 -7.01
CA HIS A 11 -2.10 12.48 -7.90
C HIS A 11 -1.32 11.26 -7.41
N PHE A 12 -0.14 11.48 -6.85
CA PHE A 12 0.69 10.43 -6.25
C PHE A 12 -0.05 9.66 -5.13
N TRP A 13 -0.58 10.41 -4.16
CA TRP A 13 -1.31 9.86 -3.01
C TRP A 13 -2.59 9.18 -3.44
N PHE A 14 -3.28 9.76 -4.44
CA PHE A 14 -4.47 9.17 -5.03
C PHE A 14 -4.16 7.81 -5.71
N LEU A 15 -3.12 7.75 -6.55
CA LEU A 15 -2.74 6.53 -7.25
C LEU A 15 -2.24 5.46 -6.28
N THR A 16 -1.42 5.82 -5.29
CA THR A 16 -0.94 4.88 -4.27
C THR A 16 -2.10 4.37 -3.41
N GLY A 17 -3.08 5.22 -3.09
CA GLY A 17 -4.32 4.81 -2.45
C GLY A 17 -5.16 3.85 -3.31
N PHE A 18 -5.21 4.09 -4.62
CA PHE A 18 -5.86 3.20 -5.57
C PHE A 18 -5.16 1.84 -5.67
N GLU A 19 -3.82 1.79 -5.64
CA GLU A 19 -3.08 0.52 -5.61
C GLU A 19 -3.45 -0.30 -4.36
N VAL A 20 -3.55 0.32 -3.18
CA VAL A 20 -3.99 -0.33 -1.93
C VAL A 20 -5.45 -0.78 -2.00
N PHE A 21 -6.33 0.05 -2.57
CA PHE A 21 -7.73 -0.30 -2.79
C PHE A 21 -7.87 -1.53 -3.71
N ALA A 22 -7.15 -1.53 -4.83
CA ALA A 22 -7.15 -2.63 -5.78
C ALA A 22 -6.60 -3.92 -5.14
N LEU A 23 -5.53 -3.81 -4.34
CA LEU A 23 -4.99 -4.94 -3.58
C LEU A 23 -6.05 -5.53 -2.63
N GLY A 24 -6.79 -4.68 -1.92
CA GLY A 24 -7.88 -5.11 -1.03
C GLY A 24 -9.01 -5.82 -1.77
N ILE A 25 -9.40 -5.34 -2.96
CA ILE A 25 -10.40 -6.03 -3.80
C ILE A 25 -9.87 -7.38 -4.27
N LEU A 26 -8.62 -7.45 -4.74
CA LEU A 26 -8.02 -8.70 -5.21
C LEU A 26 -7.98 -9.75 -4.10
N PHE A 27 -7.74 -9.34 -2.86
CA PHE A 27 -7.73 -10.24 -1.70
C PHE A 27 -9.14 -10.70 -1.30
N LEU A 28 -10.19 -9.92 -1.60
CA LEU A 28 -11.58 -10.36 -1.41
C LEU A 28 -12.00 -11.39 -2.47
N GLU A 29 -11.44 -11.30 -3.66
CA GLU A 29 -11.77 -12.20 -4.78
C GLU A 29 -10.90 -13.47 -4.79
N THR A 30 -9.70 -13.42 -4.22
CA THR A 30 -8.71 -14.51 -4.26
C THR A 30 -8.42 -15.02 -2.85
N ASP A 31 -8.81 -16.26 -2.55
CA ASP A 31 -8.56 -16.90 -1.26
C ASP A 31 -7.07 -17.25 -1.00
N ASP A 32 -6.17 -17.08 -1.98
CA ASP A 32 -4.76 -17.54 -1.90
C ASP A 32 -3.79 -16.65 -2.71
N PHE A 33 -3.64 -15.37 -2.34
CA PHE A 33 -2.71 -14.47 -3.04
C PHE A 33 -1.24 -14.66 -2.60
N ILE A 34 -1.03 -15.12 -1.37
CA ILE A 34 0.29 -15.45 -0.82
C ILE A 34 0.36 -16.97 -0.76
N GLY A 35 0.76 -17.61 -1.86
CA GLY A 35 0.89 -19.07 -1.93
C GLY A 35 1.68 -19.61 -0.73
N ARG A 36 1.00 -20.34 0.18
CA ARG A 36 1.55 -20.88 1.45
C ARG A 36 2.67 -21.90 1.19
N PRO A 37 3.74 -22.10 2.02
CA PRO A 37 3.85 -22.05 3.51
C PRO A 37 5.18 -21.41 4.08
N PRO A 38 5.50 -21.40 5.42
CA PRO A 38 4.86 -22.08 6.56
C PRO A 38 4.11 -21.16 7.54
N ASP A 39 2.96 -21.66 8.01
CA ASP A 39 2.13 -21.46 9.23
C ASP A 39 2.13 -20.15 10.05
N PHE A 40 2.93 -19.14 9.74
CA PHE A 40 3.07 -18.02 10.65
C PHE A 40 1.90 -17.04 10.62
N ILE A 41 1.09 -17.01 9.55
CA ILE A 41 0.02 -16.02 9.46
C ILE A 41 -1.23 -16.49 8.70
N THR A 42 -1.86 -17.54 9.19
CA THR A 42 -3.22 -17.98 8.81
C THR A 42 -4.30 -16.89 8.99
N ASN A 43 -3.99 -15.80 9.70
CA ASN A 43 -4.90 -14.68 9.92
C ASN A 43 -4.65 -13.47 8.99
N ILE A 44 -3.61 -13.46 8.15
CA ILE A 44 -3.36 -12.32 7.22
C ILE A 44 -4.27 -12.37 5.99
N ASP A 45 -4.58 -13.58 5.52
CA ASP A 45 -5.54 -13.79 4.42
C ASP A 45 -6.99 -13.70 4.91
N ALA A 46 -7.21 -13.19 6.12
CA ALA A 46 -8.53 -13.08 6.68
C ALA A 46 -9.31 -11.93 5.97
N PRO A 47 -10.58 -12.14 5.61
CA PRO A 47 -11.37 -11.15 4.87
C PRO A 47 -11.44 -9.78 5.54
N GLN A 48 -11.25 -9.73 6.86
CA GLN A 48 -11.18 -8.49 7.65
C GLN A 48 -10.01 -7.58 7.23
N ILE A 49 -8.86 -8.16 6.86
CA ILE A 49 -7.69 -7.38 6.42
C ILE A 49 -7.92 -6.84 5.02
N ALA A 50 -8.50 -7.64 4.13
CA ALA A 50 -8.88 -7.20 2.79
C ALA A 50 -9.87 -6.01 2.85
N ILE A 51 -10.88 -6.09 3.73
CA ILE A 51 -11.81 -4.97 3.99
C ILE A 51 -11.05 -3.74 4.51
N ALA A 52 -10.10 -3.90 5.44
CA ALA A 52 -9.31 -2.79 5.96
C ALA A 52 -8.50 -2.09 4.85
N LEU A 53 -7.89 -2.85 3.93
CA LEU A 53 -7.16 -2.30 2.78
C LEU A 53 -8.09 -1.50 1.86
N VAL A 54 -9.27 -2.03 1.56
CA VAL A 54 -10.29 -1.32 0.76
C VAL A 54 -10.65 0.02 1.42
N LEU A 55 -10.88 0.03 2.73
CA LEU A 55 -11.22 1.24 3.47
C LEU A 55 -10.07 2.25 3.50
N VAL A 56 -8.84 1.80 3.73
CA VAL A 56 -7.66 2.67 3.75
C VAL A 56 -7.36 3.24 2.37
N GLY A 57 -7.44 2.42 1.32
CA GLY A 57 -7.27 2.86 -0.06
C GLY A 57 -8.31 3.89 -0.46
N LEU A 58 -9.59 3.63 -0.16
CA LEU A 58 -10.69 4.56 -0.40
C LEU A 58 -10.52 5.87 0.39
N TYR A 59 -10.14 5.80 1.66
CA TYR A 59 -9.85 6.97 2.48
C TYR A 59 -8.73 7.83 1.87
N SER A 60 -7.62 7.22 1.47
CA SER A 60 -6.50 7.92 0.84
C SER A 60 -6.92 8.61 -0.47
N MET A 61 -7.71 7.93 -1.31
CA MET A 61 -8.24 8.50 -2.55
C MET A 61 -9.16 9.69 -2.29
N ILE A 62 -10.07 9.59 -1.31
CA ILE A 62 -10.98 10.68 -0.93
C ILE A 62 -10.20 11.86 -0.34
N ALA A 63 -9.25 11.59 0.56
CA ALA A 63 -8.39 12.61 1.17
C ALA A 63 -7.58 13.36 0.09
N SER A 64 -7.10 12.65 -0.93
CA SER A 64 -6.35 13.22 -2.06
C SER A 64 -7.18 14.12 -2.97
N CYS A 65 -8.52 14.01 -2.95
CA CYS A 65 -9.41 14.95 -3.64
C CYS A 65 -9.52 16.31 -2.94
N GLY A 66 -9.01 16.44 -1.71
CA GLY A 66 -9.01 17.65 -0.89
C GLY A 66 -7.63 18.29 -0.75
N GLU A 67 -7.53 19.22 0.20
CA GLU A 67 -6.25 19.84 0.55
C GLU A 67 -5.49 18.94 1.52
N LEU A 68 -4.44 18.27 1.02
CA LEU A 68 -3.60 17.37 1.81
C LEU A 68 -2.54 18.18 2.57
N LYS A 69 -2.85 18.56 3.81
CA LYS A 69 -1.95 19.36 4.68
C LYS A 69 -2.01 18.90 6.13
N GLY A 70 -0.91 19.13 6.85
CA GLY A 70 -0.78 18.80 8.27
C GLY A 70 -1.11 17.34 8.55
N SER A 71 -1.85 17.09 9.63
CA SER A 71 -2.14 15.74 10.11
C SER A 71 -2.83 14.83 9.08
N VAL A 72 -3.64 15.37 8.17
CA VAL A 72 -4.30 14.55 7.14
C VAL A 72 -3.27 13.96 6.17
N ARG A 73 -2.26 14.75 5.77
CA ARG A 73 -1.16 14.26 4.94
C ARG A 73 -0.35 13.23 5.70
N ASP A 74 0.01 13.51 6.95
CA ASP A 74 0.83 12.61 7.76
C ASP A 74 0.15 11.25 7.96
N ILE A 75 -1.16 11.24 8.21
CA ILE A 75 -1.96 10.01 8.32
C ILE A 75 -1.97 9.23 6.99
N VAL A 76 -2.21 9.91 5.85
CA VAL A 76 -2.22 9.25 4.54
C VAL A 76 -0.85 8.65 4.20
N VAL A 77 0.22 9.42 4.40
CA VAL A 77 1.60 8.95 4.18
C VAL A 77 1.89 7.75 5.07
N PHE A 78 1.59 7.85 6.37
CA PHE A 78 1.83 6.78 7.33
C PHE A 78 1.08 5.50 6.95
N LEU A 79 -0.22 5.59 6.64
CA LEU A 79 -1.05 4.43 6.29
C LEU A 79 -0.53 3.73 5.04
N LEU A 80 -0.25 4.47 3.97
CA LEU A 80 0.23 3.89 2.73
C LEU A 80 1.64 3.30 2.88
N LEU A 81 2.54 4.02 3.58
CA LEU A 81 3.88 3.53 3.84
C LEU A 81 3.87 2.28 4.71
N PHE A 82 3.02 2.25 5.75
CA PHE A 82 2.87 1.11 6.64
C PHE A 82 2.40 -0.12 5.88
N ILE A 83 1.34 0.00 5.07
CA ILE A 83 0.79 -1.11 4.28
C ILE A 83 1.85 -1.66 3.31
N TRP A 84 2.49 -0.79 2.52
CA TRP A 84 3.47 -1.25 1.54
C TRP A 84 4.74 -1.82 2.19
N SER A 85 5.19 -1.24 3.31
CA SER A 85 6.34 -1.79 4.05
C SER A 85 6.01 -3.13 4.68
N PHE A 86 4.78 -3.30 5.19
CA PHE A 86 4.31 -4.57 5.73
C PHE A 86 4.34 -5.66 4.65
N TYR A 87 3.77 -5.40 3.46
CA TYR A 87 3.82 -6.35 2.35
C TYR A 87 5.24 -6.61 1.84
N PHE A 88 6.09 -5.58 1.79
CA PHE A 88 7.50 -5.77 1.43
C PHE A 88 8.21 -6.72 2.40
N ILE A 89 8.04 -6.51 3.71
CA ILE A 89 8.64 -7.38 4.74
C ILE A 89 8.09 -8.80 4.61
N MET A 90 6.78 -8.96 4.37
CA MET A 90 6.15 -10.25 4.14
C MET A 90 6.77 -11.00 2.96
N PHE A 91 6.87 -10.36 1.80
CA PHE A 91 7.48 -10.97 0.63
C PHE A 91 8.97 -11.25 0.81
N LEU A 92 9.68 -10.36 1.51
CA LEU A 92 11.09 -10.56 1.83
C LEU A 92 11.29 -11.79 2.73
N ILE A 93 10.49 -11.97 3.77
CA ILE A 93 10.57 -13.16 4.65
C ILE A 93 10.24 -14.42 3.86
N HIS A 94 9.19 -14.38 3.02
CA HIS A 94 8.81 -15.50 2.16
C HIS A 94 9.98 -15.91 1.23
N ASP A 95 10.64 -14.94 0.60
CA ASP A 95 11.75 -15.22 -0.31
C ASP A 95 13.02 -15.70 0.42
N LEU A 96 13.27 -15.22 1.64
CA LEU A 96 14.38 -15.70 2.46
C LEU A 96 14.14 -17.11 3.01
N ALA A 97 12.88 -17.51 3.19
CA ALA A 97 12.50 -18.86 3.59
C ALA A 97 12.47 -19.85 2.41
N ALA A 98 12.44 -19.34 1.17
CA ALA A 98 12.45 -20.17 -0.02
C ALA A 98 13.80 -20.89 -0.20
N PRO A 99 13.82 -22.11 -0.77
CA PRO A 99 15.05 -22.88 -0.99
C PRO A 99 16.03 -22.20 -1.96
N VAL A 100 15.56 -21.22 -2.72
CA VAL A 100 16.36 -20.39 -3.64
C VAL A 100 16.27 -18.94 -3.18
N MET A 101 17.36 -18.38 -2.67
CA MET A 101 17.45 -16.98 -2.24
C MET A 101 17.57 -16.00 -3.42
N ILE A 102 16.64 -16.07 -4.36
CA ILE A 102 16.47 -15.07 -5.41
C ILE A 102 15.15 -14.34 -5.12
N PRO A 103 15.18 -13.02 -4.89
CA PRO A 103 13.96 -12.29 -4.60
C PRO A 103 13.00 -12.35 -5.78
N HIS A 104 11.75 -12.71 -5.51
CA HIS A 104 10.68 -12.72 -6.48
C HIS A 104 10.36 -11.30 -6.94
N PHE A 105 9.73 -11.21 -8.11
CA PHE A 105 9.30 -9.95 -8.68
C PHE A 105 8.43 -9.12 -7.72
N SER A 106 7.59 -9.76 -6.91
CA SER A 106 6.77 -9.12 -5.88
C SER A 106 7.61 -8.36 -4.84
N THR A 107 8.67 -8.96 -4.32
CA THR A 107 9.59 -8.34 -3.34
C THR A 107 10.29 -7.13 -3.92
N VAL A 108 10.84 -7.26 -5.14
CA VAL A 108 11.51 -6.14 -5.83
C VAL A 108 10.52 -5.01 -6.12
N PHE A 109 9.33 -5.34 -6.62
CA PHE A 109 8.30 -4.35 -6.96
C PHE A 109 7.81 -3.58 -5.72
N THR A 110 7.50 -4.29 -4.64
CA THR A 110 7.06 -3.68 -3.38
C THR A 110 8.15 -2.81 -2.74
N PHE A 111 9.42 -3.20 -2.85
CA PHE A 111 10.56 -2.37 -2.43
C PHE A 111 10.57 -1.02 -3.16
N PHE A 112 10.42 -1.02 -4.49
CA PHE A 112 10.37 0.21 -5.27
C PHE A 112 9.17 1.09 -4.89
N ILE A 113 8.02 0.50 -4.57
CA ILE A 113 6.86 1.26 -4.08
C ILE A 113 7.18 1.94 -2.75
N VAL A 114 7.78 1.23 -1.79
CA VAL A 114 8.18 1.81 -0.50
C VAL A 114 9.13 2.99 -0.69
N ILE A 115 10.17 2.84 -1.52
CA ILE A 115 11.10 3.92 -1.85
C ILE A 115 10.35 5.11 -2.48
N ARG A 116 9.45 4.83 -3.43
CA ARG A 116 8.67 5.86 -4.12
C ARG A 116 7.81 6.67 -3.13
N ILE A 117 7.18 6.00 -2.17
CA ILE A 117 6.38 6.65 -1.11
C ILE A 117 7.25 7.50 -0.20
N LEU A 118 8.40 6.98 0.24
CA LEU A 118 9.35 7.74 1.05
C LEU A 118 9.86 8.98 0.32
N PHE A 119 10.23 8.83 -0.96
CA PHE A 119 10.72 9.93 -1.77
C PHE A 119 9.65 11.03 -1.91
N GLU A 120 8.42 10.66 -2.25
CA GLU A 120 7.33 11.64 -2.33
C GLU A 120 7.03 12.25 -0.95
N ALA A 121 7.05 11.47 0.14
CA ALA A 121 6.81 11.99 1.48
C ALA A 121 7.81 13.09 1.87
N PHE A 122 9.10 12.87 1.60
CA PHE A 122 10.16 13.83 1.90
C PHE A 122 10.18 15.04 0.95
N TRP A 123 9.95 14.83 -0.36
CA TRP A 123 10.05 15.90 -1.36
C TRP A 123 8.74 16.67 -1.63
N SER A 124 7.59 16.11 -1.28
CA SER A 124 6.28 16.76 -1.48
C SER A 124 6.09 17.99 -0.58
N ASP A 125 6.93 18.20 0.44
CA ASP A 125 6.84 19.37 1.35
C ASP A 125 7.43 20.67 0.80
N ALA A 126 7.97 20.67 -0.42
CA ALA A 126 8.55 21.87 -1.02
C ALA A 126 7.55 22.77 -1.79
N ARG A 127 6.22 22.54 -1.72
CA ARG A 127 5.22 23.34 -2.49
C ARG A 127 3.86 23.55 -1.84
#